data_AF-A0A0R1F757-F1
#
_entry.id   AF-A0A0R1F757-F1
#
_cell.length_a   1.000
_cell.length_b   1.000
_cell.length_c   1.000
_cell.angle_alpha   90.00
_cell.angle_beta   90.00
_cell.angle_gamma   90.00
#
_symmetry.space_group_name_H-M   'P 1'
#
loop_
_entity.id
_entity.type
_entity.pdbx_description
1 polymer ?
#
loop_
_entity_poly.entity_id
_entity_poly.type
_entity_poly.pdbx_seq_one_letter_code
_entity_poly.pdbx_strand_id
1 'polypeptide(L)'
;MHNRHYFQPRPAFSDDAADYVLHFIDVTRPDLTQYPQISQLGDWMHYGENDYRFWSHISKNDLTATISQATGITADHFEIIDSADFKGYSYF
;
A
#
# COMPACT_ATOMS: atom_id res chain seq x y z
N MET A 1 4.61 -27.07 0.16
CA MET A 1 5.23 -25.95 -0.56
C MET A 1 4.09 -25.07 -1.06
N HIS A 2 3.75 -24.00 -0.33
CA HIS A 2 2.65 -23.12 -0.71
C HIS A 2 3.19 -22.11 -1.72
N ASN A 3 2.94 -22.35 -3.01
CA ASN A 3 3.13 -21.35 -4.07
C ASN A 3 2.22 -20.16 -3.77
N ARG A 4 2.77 -19.12 -3.17
CA ARG A 4 2.08 -17.84 -3.03
C ARG A 4 2.17 -17.12 -4.37
N HIS A 5 1.12 -17.23 -5.18
CA HIS A 5 0.96 -16.50 -6.43
C HIS A 5 0.70 -15.01 -6.13
N TYR A 6 1.75 -14.22 -5.89
CA TYR A 6 1.64 -12.78 -5.62
C TYR A 6 1.68 -11.88 -6.86
N PHE A 7 1.76 -12.47 -8.06
CA PHE A 7 1.73 -11.71 -9.30
C PHE A 7 0.29 -11.65 -9.85
N GLN A 8 -0.50 -10.72 -9.33
CA GLN A 8 -1.72 -10.29 -10.01
C GLN A 8 -1.36 -9.10 -10.93
N PRO A 9 -1.70 -9.17 -12.23
CA PRO A 9 -1.39 -8.10 -13.16
C PRO A 9 -2.12 -6.82 -12.76
N ARG A 10 -1.43 -5.69 -12.91
CA ARG A 10 -1.96 -4.33 -12.72
C ARG A 10 -3.32 -4.21 -13.42
N PRO A 11 -4.36 -3.67 -12.77
CA PRO A 11 -5.60 -3.35 -13.46
C PRO A 11 -5.29 -2.42 -14.65
N ALA A 12 -5.94 -2.64 -15.80
CA ALA A 12 -5.72 -1.84 -17.01
C ALA A 12 -6.08 -0.34 -16.87
N PHE A 13 -6.46 0.11 -15.67
CA PHE A 13 -7.04 1.43 -15.41
C PHE A 13 -6.01 2.54 -15.21
N SER A 14 -4.71 2.23 -15.13
CA SER A 14 -3.71 3.27 -14.94
C SER A 14 -2.41 2.88 -15.60
N ASP A 15 -2.09 3.51 -16.74
CA ASP A 15 -0.76 3.34 -17.35
C ASP A 15 0.31 4.12 -16.55
N ASP A 16 -0.07 5.20 -15.85
CA ASP A 16 0.86 6.15 -15.20
C ASP A 16 0.86 6.16 -13.65
N ALA A 17 0.10 5.28 -12.97
CA ALA A 17 0.15 5.21 -11.50
C ALA A 17 1.43 4.54 -10.99
N ALA A 18 2.03 5.10 -9.95
CA ALA A 18 3.07 4.41 -9.21
C ALA A 18 2.48 3.21 -8.45
N ASP A 19 3.27 2.15 -8.34
CA ASP A 19 2.93 0.92 -7.62
C ASP A 19 3.61 0.97 -6.26
N TYR A 20 2.81 0.89 -5.20
CA TYR A 20 3.21 1.07 -3.82
C TYR A 20 2.83 -0.15 -2.97
N VAL A 21 3.62 -0.39 -1.93
CA VAL A 21 3.25 -1.25 -0.81
C VAL A 21 3.15 -0.42 0.46
N LEU A 22 2.00 -0.46 1.12
CA LEU A 22 1.78 0.05 2.46
C LEU A 22 2.00 -1.08 3.45
N HIS A 23 3.09 -1.03 4.19
CA HIS A 23 3.45 -2.01 5.22
C HIS A 23 3.17 -1.44 6.61
N PHE A 24 2.44 -2.18 7.43
CA PHE A 24 2.21 -1.82 8.84
C PHE A 24 3.19 -2.60 9.73
N ILE A 25 3.93 -1.88 10.57
CA ILE A 25 5.11 -2.42 11.28
C ILE A 25 4.66 -3.09 12.59
N ASP A 26 4.24 -2.28 13.58
CA ASP A 26 3.90 -2.72 14.93
C ASP A 26 2.41 -2.54 15.25
N VAL A 27 1.58 -2.43 14.21
CA VAL A 27 0.13 -2.24 14.34
C VAL A 27 -0.61 -3.23 13.45
N THR A 28 -1.77 -3.69 13.93
CA THR A 28 -2.67 -4.50 13.10
C THR A 28 -3.14 -3.67 11.92
N ARG A 29 -3.00 -4.23 10.72
CA ARG A 29 -3.45 -3.58 9.49
C ARG A 29 -4.95 -3.20 9.60
N PRO A 30 -5.30 -1.91 9.52
CA PRO A 30 -6.69 -1.47 9.59
C PRO A 30 -7.44 -1.86 8.32
N ASP A 31 -8.76 -2.04 8.44
CA ASP A 31 -9.63 -2.21 7.29
C ASP A 31 -9.82 -0.87 6.55
N LEU A 32 -9.11 -0.70 5.43
CA LEU A 32 -9.14 0.55 4.65
C LEU A 32 -10.53 0.85 4.05
N THR A 33 -11.44 -0.12 3.98
CA THR A 33 -12.82 0.13 3.49
C THR A 33 -13.62 1.04 4.43
N GLN A 34 -13.18 1.17 5.69
CA GLN A 34 -13.76 2.07 6.68
C GLN A 34 -13.33 3.54 6.49
N TYR A 35 -12.39 3.80 5.57
CA TYR A 35 -11.82 5.12 5.31
C TYR A 35 -12.00 5.50 3.83
N PRO A 36 -13.18 6.03 3.44
CA PRO A 36 -13.48 6.34 2.04
C PRO A 36 -12.44 7.26 1.39
N GLN A 37 -11.89 8.20 2.16
CA GLN A 37 -10.85 9.12 1.72
C GLN A 37 -9.52 8.43 1.33
N ILE A 38 -9.25 7.21 1.83
CA ILE A 38 -8.07 6.42 1.44
C ILE A 38 -8.40 5.60 0.18
N SER A 39 -9.59 5.00 0.13
CA SER A 39 -10.03 4.19 -1.01
C SER A 39 -10.06 4.95 -2.34
N GLN A 40 -10.22 6.28 -2.30
CA GLN A 40 -10.20 7.15 -3.47
C GLN A 40 -8.79 7.51 -3.98
N LEU A 41 -7.74 7.22 -3.20
CA LEU A 41 -6.37 7.59 -3.55
C LEU A 41 -5.74 6.63 -4.56
N GLY A 42 -6.32 5.47 -4.78
CA GLY A 42 -5.76 4.46 -5.67
C GLY A 42 -6.53 3.16 -5.68
N ASP A 43 -6.06 2.22 -6.48
CA ASP A 43 -6.59 0.87 -6.52
C ASP A 43 -5.88 0.01 -5.49
N TRP A 44 -6.59 -0.41 -4.45
CA TRP A 44 -6.03 -1.13 -3.31
C TRP A 44 -6.24 -2.63 -3.41
N MET A 45 -5.24 -3.39 -2.99
CA MET A 45 -5.27 -4.84 -2.92
C MET A 45 -4.65 -5.31 -1.61
N HIS A 46 -5.31 -6.28 -0.99
CA HIS A 46 -4.77 -6.99 0.18
C HIS A 46 -3.45 -7.70 -0.18
N TYR A 47 -2.39 -7.41 0.56
CA TYR A 47 -1.06 -7.97 0.30
C TYR A 47 -0.44 -8.48 1.61
N GLY A 48 -0.22 -9.79 1.73
CA GLY A 48 0.27 -10.36 3.00
C GLY A 48 -0.69 -10.16 4.18
N GLU A 49 -0.16 -10.38 5.39
CA GLU A 49 -0.94 -10.27 6.64
C GLU A 49 -1.09 -8.82 7.10
N ASN A 50 -0.01 -8.04 6.98
CA ASN A 50 0.07 -6.68 7.47
C ASN A 50 0.12 -5.62 6.38
N ASP A 51 -0.04 -5.95 5.09
CA ASP A 51 0.22 -4.99 4.03
C ASP A 51 -0.97 -4.78 3.08
N TYR A 52 -0.89 -3.69 2.35
CA TYR A 52 -1.64 -3.46 1.13
C TYR A 52 -0.69 -3.16 -0.01
N ARG A 53 -0.98 -3.67 -1.20
CA ARG A 53 -0.39 -3.19 -2.45
C ARG A 53 -1.41 -2.29 -3.13
N PHE A 54 -0.98 -1.17 -3.67
CA PHE A 54 -1.88 -0.24 -4.32
C PHE A 54 -1.23 0.55 -5.43
N TRP A 55 -2.03 0.99 -6.39
CA TRP A 55 -1.58 1.84 -7.49
C TRP A 55 -2.19 3.23 -7.35
N SER A 56 -1.35 4.26 -7.33
CA SER A 56 -1.79 5.64 -7.13
C SER A 56 -1.01 6.63 -7.98
N HIS A 57 -1.67 7.73 -8.38
CA HIS A 57 -1.02 8.90 -8.97
C HIS A 57 -0.58 9.93 -7.93
N ILE A 58 -0.84 9.66 -6.64
CA ILE A 58 -0.56 10.55 -5.53
C ILE A 58 0.87 10.32 -5.04
N SER A 59 1.55 11.40 -4.62
CA SER A 59 2.90 11.30 -4.09
C SER A 59 2.96 10.52 -2.77
N LYS A 60 4.07 9.83 -2.51
CA LYS A 60 4.30 9.12 -1.24
C LYS A 60 4.07 10.01 0.00
N ASN A 61 4.47 11.28 -0.06
CA ASN A 61 4.31 12.21 1.06
C ASN A 61 2.84 12.52 1.34
N ASP A 62 2.05 12.77 0.30
CA ASP A 62 0.63 13.08 0.43
C ASP A 62 -0.17 11.84 0.86
N LEU A 63 0.21 10.66 0.37
CA LEU A 63 -0.33 9.37 0.80
C LEU A 63 -0.09 9.16 2.31
N THR A 64 1.16 9.32 2.78
CA THR A 64 1.51 9.19 4.20
C THR A 64 0.69 10.15 5.06
N ALA A 65 0.60 11.44 4.68
CA ALA A 65 -0.16 12.43 5.42
C ALA A 65 -1.65 12.06 5.49
N THR A 66 -2.24 11.63 4.38
CA THR A 66 -3.66 11.30 4.29
C THR A 66 -4.00 10.04 5.11
N ILE A 67 -3.18 8.98 5.00
CA ILE A 67 -3.37 7.75 5.76
C ILE A 67 -3.23 8.03 7.26
N SER A 68 -2.21 8.80 7.66
CA SER A 68 -2.00 9.14 9.06
C SER A 68 -3.17 9.95 9.63
N GLN A 69 -3.66 10.95 8.88
CA GLN A 69 -4.80 11.75 9.30
C GLN A 69 -6.10 10.93 9.38
N ALA A 70 -6.32 10.04 8.42
CA ALA A 70 -7.55 9.25 8.32
C ALA A 70 -7.63 8.14 9.38
N THR A 71 -6.52 7.42 9.58
CA THR A 71 -6.46 6.26 10.50
C THR A 71 -6.09 6.65 11.93
N GLY A 72 -5.49 7.82 12.13
CA GLY A 72 -4.88 8.21 13.39
C GLY A 72 -3.56 7.49 13.70
N ILE A 73 -3.07 6.64 12.79
CA ILE A 73 -1.80 5.93 12.93
C ILE A 73 -0.68 6.91 12.57
N THR A 74 0.31 7.06 13.45
CA THR A 74 1.47 7.91 13.16
C THR A 74 2.36 7.27 12.09
N ALA A 75 3.08 8.10 11.34
CA ALA A 75 3.97 7.65 10.26
C ALA A 75 5.14 6.76 10.75
N ASP A 76 5.36 6.65 12.06
CA ASP A 76 6.35 5.74 12.65
C ASP A 76 5.88 4.28 12.70
N HIS A 77 4.57 4.03 12.47
CA HIS A 77 3.97 2.70 12.55
C HIS A 77 3.59 2.09 11.20
N PHE A 78 3.83 2.81 10.10
CA PHE A 78 3.65 2.29 8.75
C PHE A 78 4.65 2.90 7.78
N GLU A 79 4.95 2.19 6.70
CA GLU A 79 5.77 2.70 5.61
C GLU A 79 5.08 2.49 4.26
N ILE A 80 5.28 3.44 3.35
CA ILE A 80 4.93 3.28 1.93
C ILE A 80 6.22 3.02 1.17
N ILE A 81 6.30 1.91 0.46
CA ILE A 81 7.46 1.48 -0.32
C ILE A 81 7.09 1.61 -1.80
N ASP A 82 7.88 2.35 -2.58
CA ASP A 82 7.72 2.38 -4.03
C ASP A 82 8.26 1.08 -4.61
N SER A 83 7.53 0.50 -5.56
CA SER A 83 7.97 -0.69 -6.25
C SER A 83 9.29 -0.54 -7.01
N ALA A 84 9.64 0.69 -7.43
CA ALA A 84 10.95 0.99 -8.01
C ALA A 84 12.08 0.80 -6.98
N ASP A 85 11.79 0.96 -5.69
CA ASP A 85 12.70 0.76 -4.57
C ASP A 85 12.79 -0.73 -4.13
N PHE A 86 12.03 -1.64 -4.75
CA PHE A 86 12.07 -3.08 -4.43
C PHE A 86 13.43 -3.74 -4.65
N LYS A 87 14.40 -3.10 -5.32
CA LYS A 87 15.76 -3.66 -5.48
C LYS A 87 16.49 -3.93 -4.16
N GLY A 88 16.01 -3.40 -3.02
CA GLY A 88 16.52 -3.70 -1.68
C GLY A 88 15.57 -4.48 -0.76
N TYR A 89 14.26 -4.50 -1.04
CA TYR A 89 13.26 -5.18 -0.21
C TYR A 89 12.95 -6.57 -0.78
N SER A 90 13.80 -7.52 -0.42
CA SER A 90 13.61 -8.94 -0.72
C SER A 90 12.56 -9.55 0.23
N TYR A 91 11.27 -9.40 -0.09
CA TYR A 91 10.24 -10.28 0.46
C TYR A 91 10.29 -11.62 -0.30
N PHE A 92 11.18 -12.52 0.16
CA PHE A 92 11.14 -13.94 -0.18
C PHE A 92 10.31 -14.71 0.86
#